data_AF-A0A542LQL9-F1
#
_entry.id   AF-A0A542LQL9-F1
#
_cell.length_a   1.000
_cell.length_b   1.000
_cell.length_c   1.000
_cell.angle_alpha   90.00
_cell.angle_beta   90.00
_cell.angle_gamma   90.00
#
_symmetry.space_group_name_H-M   'P 1'
#
loop_
_entity.id
_entity.type
_entity.pdbx_description
1 polymer ?
#
loop_
_entity_poly.entity_id
_entity_poly.type
_entity_poly.pdbx_seq_one_letter_code
_entity_poly.pdbx_strand_id
1 'polypeptide(L)'
;MPTPLNEELAGAWRALSGGTHSESGWRSIAVSGLDGSRLQAARKFPENREALLIGFESATLPPAPNLPSATGFRVERIAPGLPGDWLALVRQEEGGIELFARMASDVVAMIAASAAATHQRQLQLFLGRVRAWQQFMSRSMTGLSPEAELGLAGELVCLDMLIDAGVDAHAAVEGWKGPLDGLQDFEIGSSAIEVKSTLSHDGFPATILSLEQLDDSTRQPLFILGCRFAVAAEGLTLSERVHALRLVLESDPAASGRFENALLQAGYVDAHAEHYTRRLVVSESRFVLVDETFPRLVTGNVPAAIRRVRYELDLDATGARAFSLGNVLELTGAV
;
A
#
# COMPACT_ATOMS: atom_id res chain seq x y z
N MET A 1 19.32 -15.54 21.17
CA MET A 1 18.66 -14.53 20.31
C MET A 1 17.25 -14.35 20.84
N PRO A 2 16.71 -13.12 20.92
CA PRO A 2 15.32 -12.94 21.30
C PRO A 2 14.42 -13.67 20.28
N THR A 3 13.38 -14.34 20.76
CA THR A 3 12.40 -15.03 19.91
C THR A 3 11.69 -13.99 19.04
N PRO A 4 11.56 -14.21 17.72
CA PRO A 4 10.74 -13.36 16.86
C PRO A 4 9.31 -13.19 17.40
N LEU A 5 8.76 -11.97 17.36
CA LEU A 5 7.45 -11.67 17.95
C LEU A 5 6.32 -12.55 17.39
N ASN A 6 6.37 -12.89 16.11
CA ASN A 6 5.41 -13.80 15.47
C ASN A 6 5.43 -15.21 16.10
N GLU A 7 6.60 -15.74 16.45
CA GLU A 7 6.74 -17.03 17.12
C GLU A 7 6.24 -16.95 18.57
N GLU A 8 6.52 -15.85 19.27
CA GLU A 8 6.03 -15.60 20.62
C GLU A 8 4.50 -15.51 20.66
N LEU A 9 3.89 -14.73 19.76
CA LEU A 9 2.44 -14.62 19.61
C LEU A 9 1.81 -15.98 19.33
N ALA A 10 2.37 -16.75 18.39
CA ALA A 10 1.87 -18.08 18.06
C ALA A 10 1.96 -19.04 19.24
N GLY A 11 3.05 -18.99 20.02
CA GLY A 11 3.21 -19.75 21.25
C GLY A 11 2.19 -19.37 22.32
N ALA A 12 2.00 -18.07 22.55
CA ALA A 12 1.06 -17.55 23.53
C ALA A 12 -0.40 -17.90 23.17
N TRP A 13 -0.82 -17.75 21.91
CA TRP A 13 -2.16 -18.16 21.48
C TRP A 13 -2.40 -19.66 21.61
N ARG A 14 -1.37 -20.50 21.40
CA ARG A 14 -1.44 -21.94 21.67
C ARG A 14 -1.56 -22.23 23.16
N ALA A 15 -0.80 -21.56 24.02
CA ALA A 15 -0.89 -21.74 25.48
C ALA A 15 -2.24 -21.29 26.05
N LEU A 16 -2.82 -20.24 25.46
CA LEU A 16 -4.17 -19.76 25.79
C LEU A 16 -5.28 -20.61 25.17
N SER A 17 -4.95 -21.57 24.31
CA SER A 17 -5.93 -22.48 23.71
C SER A 17 -6.44 -23.44 24.78
N GLY A 18 -7.77 -23.58 24.85
CA GLY A 18 -8.44 -24.38 25.87
C GLY A 18 -9.33 -23.51 26.77
N GLY A 19 -10.60 -23.84 26.76
CA GLY A 19 -11.67 -23.24 27.55
C GLY A 19 -12.93 -24.07 27.33
N THR A 20 -13.77 -24.22 28.35
CA THR A 20 -15.09 -24.85 28.18
C THR A 20 -16.03 -23.88 27.48
N HIS A 21 -17.03 -24.37 26.73
CA HIS A 21 -18.05 -23.51 26.08
C HIS A 21 -18.79 -22.55 27.02
N SER A 22 -18.63 -22.70 28.35
CA SER A 22 -19.21 -21.86 29.39
C SER A 22 -18.36 -20.64 29.78
N GLU A 23 -17.10 -20.54 29.34
CA GLU A 23 -16.24 -19.40 29.66
C GLU A 23 -16.57 -18.20 28.75
N SER A 24 -16.60 -17.00 29.33
CA SER A 24 -16.82 -15.75 28.61
C SER A 24 -15.75 -14.72 28.97
N GLY A 25 -15.37 -13.89 28.00
CA GLY A 25 -14.40 -12.80 28.20
C GLY A 25 -13.02 -13.09 27.62
N TRP A 26 -11.98 -12.60 28.28
CA TRP A 26 -10.61 -12.57 27.76
C TRP A 26 -9.68 -13.45 28.59
N ARG A 27 -8.80 -14.17 27.91
CA ARG A 27 -7.57 -14.71 28.50
C ARG A 27 -6.39 -14.08 27.79
N SER A 28 -5.39 -13.65 28.53
CA SER A 28 -4.24 -12.96 27.94
C SER A 28 -2.94 -13.25 28.69
N ILE A 29 -1.84 -13.14 27.97
CA ILE A 29 -0.47 -13.28 28.49
C ILE A 29 0.33 -12.10 27.92
N ALA A 30 1.12 -11.45 28.77
CA ALA A 30 2.02 -10.39 28.32
C ALA A 30 3.06 -10.97 27.35
N VAL A 31 3.30 -10.26 26.25
CA VAL A 31 4.31 -10.63 25.26
C VAL A 31 5.31 -9.50 25.09
N SER A 32 6.51 -9.83 24.63
CA SER A 32 7.53 -8.84 24.32
C SER A 32 7.12 -7.97 23.13
N GLY A 33 7.75 -6.80 22.98
CA GLY A 33 7.55 -5.93 21.81
C GLY A 33 7.12 -4.49 22.13
N LEU A 34 6.49 -4.25 23.29
CA LEU A 34 6.25 -2.90 23.81
C LEU A 34 6.59 -2.82 25.31
N ASP A 35 7.06 -1.66 25.74
CA ASP A 35 7.39 -1.42 27.14
C ASP A 35 6.15 -1.37 28.05
N GLY A 36 6.35 -1.73 29.32
CA GLY A 36 5.36 -1.52 30.39
C GLY A 36 4.17 -2.49 30.39
N SER A 37 4.34 -3.71 29.84
CA SER A 37 3.27 -4.73 29.75
C SER A 37 2.02 -4.27 28.99
N ARG A 38 2.17 -3.24 28.15
CA ARG A 38 1.09 -2.65 27.33
C ARG A 38 0.74 -3.49 26.10
N LEU A 39 1.37 -4.66 25.95
CA LEU A 39 1.13 -5.59 24.85
C LEU A 39 0.82 -6.98 25.41
N GLN A 40 -0.30 -7.56 24.98
CA GLN A 40 -0.68 -8.91 25.38
C GLN A 40 -1.18 -9.70 24.18
N ALA A 41 -0.73 -10.95 24.08
CA ALA A 41 -1.44 -11.94 23.29
C ALA A 41 -2.67 -12.39 24.06
N ALA A 42 -3.80 -12.52 23.39
CA ALA A 42 -5.05 -12.90 24.03
C ALA A 42 -5.88 -13.87 23.19
N ARG A 43 -6.86 -14.49 23.85
CA ARG A 43 -7.99 -15.17 23.21
C ARG A 43 -9.31 -14.65 23.77
N LYS A 44 -10.27 -14.43 22.87
CA LYS A 44 -11.64 -14.03 23.20
C LYS A 44 -12.54 -15.26 23.23
N PHE A 45 -13.25 -15.45 24.33
CA PHE A 45 -14.23 -16.52 24.54
C PHE A 45 -15.66 -15.95 24.56
N PRO A 46 -16.66 -16.72 24.08
CA PRO A 46 -16.62 -18.16 23.77
C PRO A 46 -16.09 -18.53 22.38
N GLU A 47 -15.84 -17.57 21.50
CA GLU A 47 -15.47 -17.81 20.09
C GLU A 47 -14.04 -18.39 19.91
N ASN A 48 -13.27 -18.44 20.99
CA ASN A 48 -11.89 -18.91 21.07
C ASN A 48 -10.97 -18.24 20.02
N ARG A 49 -11.18 -16.94 19.76
CA ARG A 49 -10.46 -16.18 18.72
C ARG A 49 -9.19 -15.55 19.23
N GLU A 50 -8.11 -15.66 18.47
CA GLU A 50 -6.84 -15.01 18.74
C GLU A 50 -6.95 -13.48 18.66
N ALA A 51 -6.24 -12.81 19.55
CA ALA A 51 -6.24 -11.36 19.62
C ALA A 51 -4.90 -10.80 20.10
N LEU A 52 -4.68 -9.54 19.77
CA LEU A 52 -3.60 -8.70 20.28
C LEU A 52 -4.23 -7.55 21.07
N LEU A 53 -3.87 -7.40 22.34
CA LEU A 53 -4.32 -6.31 23.19
C LEU A 53 -3.21 -5.27 23.32
N ILE A 54 -3.56 -4.01 23.08
CA ILE A 54 -2.62 -2.90 23.12
C ILE A 54 -3.17 -1.80 24.04
N GLY A 55 -2.37 -1.42 25.02
CA GLY A 55 -2.66 -0.38 25.99
C GLY A 55 -2.05 0.96 25.60
N PHE A 56 -2.87 2.01 25.68
CA PHE A 56 -2.50 3.41 25.52
C PHE A 56 -2.79 4.14 26.82
N GLU A 57 -1.92 5.06 27.22
CA GLU A 57 -2.10 5.84 28.46
C GLU A 57 -2.55 7.25 28.09
N SER A 58 -3.58 7.75 28.77
CA SER A 58 -4.10 9.09 28.57
C SER A 58 -4.45 9.40 27.11
N ALA A 59 -4.91 8.39 26.35
CA ALA A 59 -5.23 8.52 24.94
C ALA A 59 -6.75 8.58 24.74
N THR A 60 -7.21 9.45 23.84
CA THR A 60 -8.63 9.54 23.52
C THR A 60 -8.97 8.49 22.46
N LEU A 61 -9.53 7.36 22.90
CA LEU A 61 -9.99 6.31 21.99
C LEU A 61 -11.18 6.79 21.14
N PRO A 62 -11.20 6.48 19.84
CA PRO A 62 -12.37 6.73 19.01
C PRO A 62 -13.58 5.91 19.50
N PRO A 63 -14.82 6.38 19.22
CA PRO A 63 -16.02 5.63 19.55
C PRO A 63 -16.06 4.30 18.78
N ALA A 64 -16.70 3.27 19.34
CA ALA A 64 -16.70 1.92 18.79
C ALA A 64 -17.11 1.80 17.30
N PRO A 65 -18.12 2.55 16.80
CA PRO A 65 -18.48 2.53 15.38
C PRO A 65 -17.38 3.00 14.43
N ASN A 66 -16.40 3.77 14.91
CA ASN A 66 -15.32 4.31 14.10
C ASN A 66 -14.08 3.41 14.11
N LEU A 67 -14.11 2.29 14.84
CA LEU A 67 -13.00 1.34 14.88
C LEU A 67 -12.94 0.49 13.61
N PRO A 68 -11.73 0.18 13.11
CA PRO A 68 -11.57 -0.66 11.91
C PRO A 68 -12.17 -2.06 12.06
N SER A 69 -12.80 -2.56 11.01
CA SER A 69 -13.28 -3.94 10.93
C SER A 69 -13.26 -4.43 9.48
N ALA A 70 -12.78 -5.65 9.27
CA ALA A 70 -12.79 -6.36 7.99
C ALA A 70 -13.32 -7.78 8.19
N THR A 71 -13.53 -8.50 7.09
CA THR A 71 -13.94 -9.92 7.12
C THR A 71 -12.98 -10.76 7.97
N GLY A 72 -11.66 -10.48 7.95
CA GLY A 72 -10.66 -11.27 8.67
C GLY A 72 -10.30 -10.81 10.09
N PHE A 73 -10.67 -9.60 10.51
CA PHE A 73 -10.37 -9.07 11.84
C PHE A 73 -11.32 -7.93 12.23
N ARG A 74 -11.39 -7.61 13.52
CA ARG A 74 -12.01 -6.38 14.01
C ARG A 74 -11.21 -5.75 15.12
N VAL A 75 -11.37 -4.45 15.32
CA VAL A 75 -10.85 -3.73 16.49
C VAL A 75 -12.01 -3.41 17.42
N GLU A 76 -11.85 -3.72 18.70
CA GLU A 76 -12.83 -3.38 19.74
C GLU A 76 -12.16 -2.74 20.96
N ARG A 77 -12.90 -1.86 21.65
CA ARG A 77 -12.47 -1.32 22.95
C ARG A 77 -12.67 -2.38 24.00
N ILE A 78 -11.71 -2.52 24.91
CA ILE A 78 -11.78 -3.49 26.00
C ILE A 78 -11.39 -2.84 27.32
N ALA A 79 -11.82 -3.46 28.41
CA ALA A 79 -11.39 -3.14 29.77
C ALA A 79 -10.84 -4.41 30.41
N PRO A 80 -9.55 -4.75 30.18
CA PRO A 80 -8.95 -6.00 30.66
C PRO A 80 -8.70 -6.01 32.18
N GLY A 81 -9.17 -5.01 32.92
CA GLY A 81 -8.86 -4.83 34.35
C GLY A 81 -7.45 -4.28 34.60
N LEU A 82 -6.82 -3.70 33.57
CA LEU A 82 -5.50 -3.08 33.65
C LEU A 82 -5.59 -1.56 33.46
N PRO A 83 -4.65 -0.78 34.02
CA PRO A 83 -4.61 0.66 33.81
C PRO A 83 -4.50 1.05 32.33
N GLY A 84 -5.07 2.20 31.99
CA GLY A 84 -5.03 2.76 30.64
C GLY A 84 -6.22 2.40 29.76
N ASP A 85 -6.14 2.86 28.52
CA ASP A 85 -7.13 2.70 27.47
C ASP A 85 -6.70 1.56 26.53
N TRP A 86 -7.52 0.53 26.39
CA TRP A 86 -7.14 -0.68 25.68
C TRP A 86 -7.98 -0.93 24.42
N LEU A 87 -7.29 -1.32 23.36
CA LEU A 87 -7.88 -1.85 22.14
C LEU A 87 -7.48 -3.31 21.96
N ALA A 88 -8.41 -4.11 21.48
CA ALA A 88 -8.17 -5.47 21.03
C ALA A 88 -8.27 -5.52 19.51
N LEU A 89 -7.21 -5.97 18.85
CA LEU A 89 -7.26 -6.44 17.47
C LEU A 89 -7.60 -7.94 17.52
N VAL A 90 -8.74 -8.34 16.98
CA VAL A 90 -9.32 -9.69 17.15
C VAL A 90 -9.49 -10.37 15.79
N ARG A 91 -8.95 -11.58 15.64
CA ARG A 91 -9.14 -12.39 14.44
C ARG A 91 -10.60 -12.79 14.29
N GLN A 92 -11.15 -12.65 13.09
CA GLN A 92 -12.47 -13.20 12.74
C GLN A 92 -12.34 -14.59 12.12
N GLU A 93 -13.46 -15.29 11.94
CA GLU A 93 -13.45 -16.67 11.44
C GLU A 93 -12.74 -16.81 10.11
N GLU A 94 -13.03 -15.86 9.24
CA GLU A 94 -12.60 -15.77 7.86
C GLU A 94 -11.14 -15.33 7.71
N GLY A 95 -10.50 -14.83 8.77
CA GLY A 95 -9.11 -14.38 8.73
C GLY A 95 -8.12 -15.50 9.01
N GLY A 96 -7.26 -15.87 8.07
CA GLY A 96 -6.21 -16.87 8.30
C GLY A 96 -5.27 -16.50 9.46
N ILE A 97 -4.92 -17.47 10.32
CA ILE A 97 -4.09 -17.22 11.51
C ILE A 97 -2.69 -16.69 11.17
N GLU A 98 -2.09 -17.17 10.08
CA GLU A 98 -0.77 -16.71 9.63
C GLU A 98 -0.80 -15.24 9.20
N LEU A 99 -1.82 -14.86 8.43
CA LEU A 99 -2.02 -13.48 7.97
C LEU A 99 -2.29 -12.55 9.16
N PHE A 100 -3.11 -13.01 10.11
CA PHE A 100 -3.37 -12.30 11.35
C PHE A 100 -2.10 -12.12 12.20
N ALA A 101 -1.23 -13.14 12.29
CA ALA A 101 0.05 -13.05 12.99
C ALA A 101 0.99 -12.03 12.34
N ARG A 102 1.04 -11.96 11.00
CA ARG A 102 1.81 -10.95 10.27
C ARG A 102 1.29 -9.55 10.56
N MET A 103 -0.02 -9.34 10.47
CA MET A 103 -0.66 -8.07 10.80
C MET A 103 -0.36 -7.64 12.24
N ALA A 104 -0.52 -8.54 13.21
CA ALA A 104 -0.22 -8.26 14.61
C ALA A 104 1.24 -7.85 14.81
N SER A 105 2.17 -8.58 14.20
CA SER A 105 3.61 -8.30 14.31
C SER A 105 4.00 -6.96 13.66
N ASP A 106 3.46 -6.68 12.48
CA ASP A 106 3.67 -5.45 11.73
C ASP A 106 3.16 -4.21 12.49
N VAL A 107 1.95 -4.31 13.05
CA VAL A 107 1.37 -3.25 13.88
C VAL A 107 2.23 -2.99 15.13
N VAL A 108 2.74 -4.04 15.79
CA VAL A 108 3.62 -3.88 16.95
C VAL A 108 4.95 -3.26 16.56
N ALA A 109 5.58 -3.73 15.48
CA ALA A 109 6.86 -3.19 15.00
C ALA A 109 6.75 -1.70 14.70
N MET A 110 5.66 -1.27 14.07
CA MET A 110 5.39 0.13 13.80
C MET A 110 5.24 0.94 15.10
N ILE A 111 4.51 0.45 16.10
CA ILE A 111 4.39 1.16 17.39
C ILE A 111 5.75 1.22 18.09
N ALA A 112 6.50 0.12 18.11
CA ALA A 112 7.82 0.04 18.72
C ALA A 112 8.81 1.04 18.08
N ALA A 113 8.77 1.20 16.75
CA ALA A 113 9.57 2.21 16.03
C ALA A 113 9.20 3.66 16.38
N SER A 114 8.06 3.89 17.04
CA SER A 114 7.59 5.20 17.50
C SER A 114 7.61 5.33 19.04
N ALA A 115 8.52 4.63 19.72
CA ALA A 115 8.63 4.62 21.18
C ALA A 115 8.76 6.02 21.83
N ALA A 116 9.40 6.98 21.15
CA ALA A 116 9.55 8.36 21.64
C ALA A 116 8.29 9.24 21.44
N ALA A 117 7.28 8.76 20.73
CA ALA A 117 6.05 9.51 20.47
C ALA A 117 5.04 9.40 21.61
N THR A 118 4.08 10.33 21.67
CA THR A 118 2.98 10.27 22.64
C THR A 118 2.09 9.06 22.39
N HIS A 119 1.44 8.54 23.43
CA HIS A 119 0.50 7.41 23.29
C HIS A 119 -0.68 7.76 22.37
N GLN A 120 -1.10 9.04 22.32
CA GLN A 120 -2.08 9.51 21.33
C GLN A 120 -1.57 9.36 19.89
N ARG A 121 -0.29 9.68 19.63
CA ARG A 121 0.29 9.51 18.29
C ARG A 121 0.45 8.02 17.94
N GLN A 122 0.90 7.20 18.88
CA GLN A 122 0.99 5.75 18.70
C GLN A 122 -0.38 5.13 18.39
N LEU A 123 -1.45 5.58 19.07
CA LEU A 123 -2.83 5.19 18.77
C LEU A 123 -3.23 5.55 17.33
N GLN A 124 -2.92 6.76 16.87
CA GLN A 124 -3.24 7.16 15.49
C GLN A 124 -2.47 6.31 14.47
N LEU A 125 -1.20 6.00 14.74
CA LEU A 125 -0.42 5.14 13.88
C LEU A 125 -0.96 3.70 13.88
N PHE A 126 -1.33 3.16 15.06
CA PHE A 126 -1.98 1.84 15.20
C PHE A 126 -3.24 1.78 14.33
N LEU A 127 -4.14 2.75 14.49
CA LEU A 127 -5.40 2.78 13.73
C LEU A 127 -5.14 2.95 12.23
N GLY A 128 -4.18 3.80 11.84
CA GLY A 128 -3.78 3.96 10.44
C GLY A 128 -3.27 2.67 9.83
N ARG A 129 -2.39 1.94 10.54
CA ARG A 129 -1.84 0.68 10.06
C ARG A 129 -2.89 -0.42 9.98
N VAL A 130 -3.78 -0.50 10.97
CA VAL A 130 -4.91 -1.43 10.92
C VAL A 130 -5.88 -1.09 9.78
N ARG A 131 -6.12 0.18 9.47
CA ARG A 131 -6.93 0.57 8.30
C ARG A 131 -6.29 0.18 6.97
N ALA A 132 -4.97 0.28 6.84
CA ALA A 132 -4.27 -0.24 5.67
C ALA A 132 -4.51 -1.76 5.50
N TRP A 133 -4.39 -2.52 6.59
CA TRP A 133 -4.75 -3.95 6.60
C TRP A 133 -6.23 -4.19 6.32
N GLN A 134 -7.12 -3.32 6.78
CA GLN A 134 -8.55 -3.38 6.48
C GLN A 134 -8.80 -3.24 4.97
N GLN A 135 -8.17 -2.25 4.34
CA GLN A 135 -8.26 -2.01 2.90
C GLN A 135 -7.69 -3.20 2.12
N PHE A 136 -6.54 -3.74 2.54
CA PHE A 136 -5.95 -4.95 1.98
C PHE A 136 -6.90 -6.17 2.07
N MET A 137 -7.42 -6.48 3.26
CA MET A 137 -8.30 -7.65 3.47
C MET A 137 -9.68 -7.47 2.82
N SER A 138 -10.14 -6.23 2.65
CA SER A 138 -11.35 -5.94 1.86
C SER A 138 -11.14 -6.16 0.36
N ARG A 139 -9.89 -6.19 -0.11
CA ARG A 139 -9.52 -6.28 -1.52
C ARG A 139 -9.15 -7.69 -2.00
N SER A 140 -8.90 -8.71 -1.16
CA SER A 140 -8.63 -10.06 -1.72
C SER A 140 -8.68 -11.29 -0.77
N MET A 141 -9.33 -12.34 -1.27
CA MET A 141 -8.87 -13.74 -1.16
C MET A 141 -8.08 -14.18 -2.42
N THR A 142 -7.98 -13.32 -3.45
CA THR A 142 -7.56 -13.68 -4.82
C THR A 142 -6.46 -12.79 -5.44
N GLY A 143 -5.76 -11.96 -4.66
CA GLY A 143 -4.78 -10.99 -5.19
C GLY A 143 -5.38 -9.77 -5.91
N LEU A 144 -4.53 -9.08 -6.68
CA LEU A 144 -4.91 -7.91 -7.50
C LEU A 144 -5.76 -8.37 -8.69
N SER A 145 -6.67 -7.51 -9.17
CA SER A 145 -7.34 -7.77 -10.45
C SER A 145 -6.33 -7.72 -11.61
N PRO A 146 -6.64 -8.31 -12.78
CA PRO A 146 -5.76 -8.21 -13.94
C PRO A 146 -5.42 -6.78 -14.36
N GLU A 147 -6.34 -5.84 -14.20
CA GLU A 147 -6.13 -4.42 -14.50
C GLU A 147 -5.21 -3.77 -13.47
N ALA A 148 -5.43 -4.06 -12.18
CA ALA A 148 -4.59 -3.53 -11.10
C ALA A 148 -3.17 -4.11 -11.13
N GLU A 149 -3.00 -5.39 -11.45
CA GLU A 149 -1.69 -6.01 -11.67
C GLU A 149 -0.96 -5.36 -12.86
N LEU A 150 -1.66 -5.05 -13.95
CA LEU A 150 -1.07 -4.39 -15.13
C LEU A 150 -0.70 -2.93 -14.84
N GLY A 151 -1.55 -2.20 -14.11
CA GLY A 151 -1.26 -0.84 -13.64
C GLY A 151 -0.02 -0.81 -12.77
N LEU A 152 0.00 -1.63 -11.71
CA LEU A 152 1.16 -1.73 -10.81
C LEU A 152 2.43 -2.16 -11.55
N ALA A 153 2.35 -3.09 -12.50
CA ALA A 153 3.51 -3.46 -13.32
C ALA A 153 4.07 -2.26 -14.11
N GLY A 154 3.23 -1.35 -14.60
CA GLY A 154 3.66 -0.10 -15.24
C GLY A 154 4.31 0.87 -14.27
N GLU A 155 3.73 1.05 -13.09
CA GLU A 155 4.30 1.91 -12.04
C GLU A 155 5.69 1.41 -11.60
N LEU A 156 5.85 0.10 -11.42
CA LEU A 156 7.15 -0.50 -11.09
C LEU A 156 8.17 -0.34 -12.23
N VAL A 157 7.73 -0.37 -13.50
CA VAL A 157 8.59 -0.04 -14.65
C VAL A 157 9.05 1.42 -14.59
N CYS A 158 8.17 2.35 -14.22
CA CYS A 158 8.53 3.75 -14.04
C CYS A 158 9.58 3.91 -12.93
N LEU A 159 9.36 3.27 -11.78
CA LEU A 159 10.29 3.32 -10.65
C LEU A 159 11.68 2.80 -11.04
N ASP A 160 11.73 1.64 -11.71
CA ASP A 160 12.95 1.03 -12.22
C ASP A 160 13.70 1.96 -13.19
N MET A 161 12.98 2.53 -14.16
CA MET A 161 13.51 3.51 -15.12
C MET A 161 14.14 4.73 -14.43
N LEU A 162 13.48 5.29 -13.41
CA LEU A 162 13.99 6.46 -12.68
C LEU A 162 15.29 6.14 -11.95
N ILE A 163 15.33 5.00 -11.25
CA ILE A 163 16.51 4.57 -10.49
C ILE A 163 17.68 4.28 -11.44
N ASP A 164 17.43 3.55 -12.53
CA ASP A 164 18.44 3.23 -13.54
C ASP A 164 19.03 4.47 -14.23
N ALA A 165 18.22 5.52 -14.36
CA ALA A 165 18.63 6.80 -14.93
C ALA A 165 19.40 7.70 -13.93
N GLY A 166 19.63 7.23 -12.70
CA GLY A 166 20.46 7.91 -11.71
C GLY A 166 19.68 8.79 -10.72
N VAL A 167 18.34 8.73 -10.71
CA VAL A 167 17.57 9.32 -9.61
C VAL A 167 17.87 8.53 -8.34
N ASP A 168 18.14 9.25 -7.24
CA ASP A 168 18.37 8.62 -5.94
C ASP A 168 17.21 7.68 -5.58
N ALA A 169 17.54 6.44 -5.22
CA ALA A 169 16.55 5.38 -5.02
C ALA A 169 15.58 5.71 -3.88
N HIS A 170 16.06 6.37 -2.82
CA HIS A 170 15.20 6.81 -1.74
C HIS A 170 14.20 7.87 -2.21
N ALA A 171 14.67 8.87 -2.95
CA ALA A 171 13.83 9.92 -3.53
C ALA A 171 12.82 9.36 -4.55
N ALA A 172 13.21 8.40 -5.39
CA ALA A 172 12.32 7.77 -6.37
C ALA A 172 11.18 7.00 -5.69
N VAL A 173 11.48 6.21 -4.66
CA VAL A 173 10.46 5.49 -3.87
C VAL A 173 9.60 6.46 -3.06
N GLU A 174 10.17 7.53 -2.52
CA GLU A 174 9.39 8.57 -1.83
C GLU A 174 8.44 9.31 -2.79
N GLY A 175 8.88 9.55 -4.01
CA GLY A 175 8.10 10.18 -5.07
C GLY A 175 6.98 9.31 -5.63
N TRP A 176 7.02 7.99 -5.43
CA TRP A 176 5.97 7.07 -5.87
C TRP A 176 4.70 7.21 -5.01
N LYS A 177 3.70 7.92 -5.53
CA LYS A 177 2.44 8.26 -4.85
C LYS A 177 1.24 7.42 -5.30
N GLY A 178 1.30 6.73 -6.44
CA GLY A 178 0.20 5.90 -6.97
C GLY A 178 -0.43 4.98 -5.92
N PRO A 179 0.35 4.18 -5.16
CA PRO A 179 -0.18 3.31 -4.12
C PRO A 179 -0.86 4.01 -2.96
N LEU A 180 -0.61 5.31 -2.77
CA LEU A 180 -1.17 6.13 -1.70
C LEU A 180 -2.43 6.90 -2.13
N ASP A 181 -3.07 6.47 -3.22
CA ASP A 181 -4.16 7.18 -3.88
C ASP A 181 -3.73 8.63 -4.25
N GLY A 182 -2.47 8.79 -4.67
CA GLY A 182 -1.91 10.05 -5.17
C GLY A 182 -2.67 10.57 -6.40
N LEU A 183 -2.61 11.87 -6.63
CA LEU A 183 -3.28 12.47 -7.79
C LEU A 183 -2.63 12.03 -9.11
N GLN A 184 -1.31 11.94 -9.11
CA GLN A 184 -0.48 11.30 -10.11
C GLN A 184 0.35 10.19 -9.46
N ASP A 185 0.83 9.27 -10.27
CA ASP A 185 1.58 8.11 -9.77
C ASP A 185 2.96 8.46 -9.22
N PHE A 186 3.64 9.45 -9.80
CA PHE A 186 4.94 9.91 -9.31
C PHE A 186 5.00 11.43 -9.19
N GLU A 187 5.62 11.90 -8.12
CA GLU A 187 5.98 13.29 -7.88
C GLU A 187 7.50 13.42 -7.78
N ILE A 188 8.11 14.18 -8.69
CA ILE A 188 9.58 14.33 -8.74
C ILE A 188 9.94 15.81 -8.76
N GLY A 189 10.50 16.32 -7.67
CA GLY A 189 10.69 17.76 -7.50
C GLY A 189 9.36 18.53 -7.61
N SER A 190 9.30 19.47 -8.56
CA SER A 190 8.07 20.24 -8.88
C SER A 190 7.20 19.59 -9.96
N SER A 191 7.66 18.47 -10.53
CA SER A 191 7.01 17.78 -11.64
C SER A 191 6.18 16.58 -11.19
N ALA A 192 5.43 16.00 -12.12
CA ALA A 192 4.73 14.74 -11.91
C ALA A 192 4.75 13.84 -13.16
N ILE A 193 4.60 12.54 -12.94
CA ILE A 193 4.42 11.53 -13.98
C ILE A 193 3.18 10.71 -13.64
N GLU A 194 2.24 10.63 -14.57
CA GLU A 194 1.11 9.71 -14.57
C GLU A 194 1.47 8.49 -15.42
N VAL A 195 1.28 7.28 -14.88
CA VAL A 195 1.60 6.04 -15.59
C VAL A 195 0.35 5.41 -16.15
N LYS A 196 0.39 5.01 -17.42
CA LYS A 196 -0.69 4.28 -18.09
C LYS A 196 -0.13 3.02 -18.71
N SER A 197 -0.83 1.91 -18.50
CA SER A 197 -0.44 0.59 -19.01
C SER A 197 -1.52 0.02 -19.91
N THR A 198 -1.12 -0.64 -21.00
CA THR A 198 -2.06 -1.35 -21.87
C THR A 198 -1.49 -2.66 -22.40
N LEU A 199 -2.37 -3.63 -22.65
CA LEU A 199 -2.09 -4.86 -23.40
C LEU A 199 -2.62 -4.78 -24.85
N SER A 200 -3.24 -3.66 -25.24
CA SER A 200 -3.76 -3.50 -26.59
C SER A 200 -2.61 -3.52 -27.61
N HIS A 201 -2.84 -4.16 -28.75
CA HIS A 201 -1.95 -4.09 -29.91
C HIS A 201 -2.33 -2.94 -30.84
N ASP A 202 -3.61 -2.58 -30.88
CA ASP A 202 -4.16 -1.50 -31.70
C ASP A 202 -4.60 -0.34 -30.79
N GLY A 203 -4.03 0.84 -31.02
CA GLY A 203 -4.27 2.02 -30.19
C GLY A 203 -3.71 1.89 -28.77
N PHE A 204 -3.71 2.99 -28.02
CA PHE A 204 -3.31 3.03 -26.62
C PHE A 204 -4.45 3.65 -25.80
N PRO A 205 -5.46 2.85 -25.39
CA PRO A 205 -6.51 3.36 -24.54
C PRO A 205 -5.94 3.72 -23.16
N ALA A 206 -6.05 4.99 -22.79
CA ALA A 206 -5.66 5.53 -21.50
C ALA A 206 -6.90 6.12 -20.82
N THR A 207 -7.39 5.41 -19.79
CA THR A 207 -8.49 5.90 -18.96
C THR A 207 -8.00 6.96 -17.99
N ILE A 208 -8.67 8.11 -17.99
CA ILE A 208 -8.49 9.20 -17.04
C ILE A 208 -9.67 9.21 -16.07
N LEU A 209 -9.38 9.14 -14.77
CA LEU A 209 -10.35 8.85 -13.72
C LEU A 209 -10.95 10.09 -13.06
N SER A 210 -10.36 11.26 -13.27
CA SER A 210 -10.83 12.53 -12.74
C SER A 210 -10.33 13.74 -13.54
N LEU A 211 -10.83 14.93 -13.21
CA LEU A 211 -10.42 16.19 -13.85
C LEU A 211 -9.03 16.64 -13.38
N GLU A 212 -8.67 16.26 -12.17
CA GLU A 212 -7.45 16.68 -11.50
C GLU A 212 -6.23 15.87 -11.99
N GLN A 213 -6.44 14.67 -12.52
CA GLN A 213 -5.36 13.72 -12.84
C GLN A 213 -4.39 14.26 -13.90
N LEU A 214 -4.91 14.96 -14.92
CA LEU A 214 -4.12 15.62 -15.97
C LEU A 214 -4.03 17.14 -15.78
N ASP A 215 -4.36 17.64 -14.59
CA ASP A 215 -4.28 19.05 -14.23
C ASP A 215 -2.83 19.38 -13.83
N ASP A 216 -2.18 20.18 -14.66
CA ASP A 216 -0.79 20.60 -14.48
C ASP A 216 -0.68 21.87 -13.62
N SER A 217 -1.76 22.43 -13.07
CA SER A 217 -1.69 23.68 -12.30
C SER A 217 -0.89 23.56 -10.99
N THR A 218 -0.77 22.35 -10.45
CA THR A 218 -0.08 22.11 -9.17
C THR A 218 1.38 21.68 -9.39
N ARG A 219 1.65 20.89 -10.44
CA ARG A 219 2.97 20.33 -10.73
C ARG A 219 3.27 20.46 -12.21
N GLN A 220 4.40 21.10 -12.52
CA GLN A 220 4.87 21.30 -13.90
C GLN A 220 6.37 21.03 -14.00
N PRO A 221 6.82 20.37 -15.09
CA PRO A 221 5.98 19.75 -16.13
C PRO A 221 5.22 18.50 -15.62
N LEU A 222 4.11 18.14 -16.28
CA LEU A 222 3.37 16.89 -16.08
C LEU A 222 3.55 15.99 -17.30
N PHE A 223 3.98 14.75 -17.09
CA PHE A 223 4.12 13.77 -18.17
C PHE A 223 3.17 12.58 -17.98
N ILE A 224 2.75 11.97 -19.08
CA ILE A 224 2.21 10.61 -19.10
C ILE A 224 3.32 9.66 -19.55
N LEU A 225 3.62 8.64 -18.76
CA LEU A 225 4.37 7.46 -19.19
C LEU A 225 3.38 6.42 -19.70
N GLY A 226 3.32 6.23 -21.02
CA GLY A 226 2.56 5.13 -21.63
C GLY A 226 3.43 3.88 -21.77
N CYS A 227 3.10 2.81 -21.04
CA CYS A 227 3.72 1.49 -21.11
C CYS A 227 2.81 0.50 -21.86
N ARG A 228 3.22 0.09 -23.06
CA ARG A 228 2.57 -1.02 -23.77
C ARG A 228 3.27 -2.32 -23.37
N PHE A 229 2.48 -3.26 -22.88
CA PHE A 229 2.93 -4.58 -22.52
C PHE A 229 2.52 -5.61 -23.58
N ALA A 230 3.33 -6.65 -23.70
CA ALA A 230 2.97 -7.90 -24.37
C ALA A 230 3.14 -9.07 -23.38
N VAL A 231 2.34 -10.13 -23.57
CA VAL A 231 2.52 -11.39 -22.83
C VAL A 231 3.54 -12.24 -23.58
N ALA A 232 4.69 -12.49 -22.97
CA ALA A 232 5.80 -13.22 -23.59
C ALA A 232 6.56 -14.06 -22.56
N ALA A 233 7.18 -15.17 -22.99
CA ALA A 233 7.84 -16.11 -22.09
C ALA A 233 9.07 -15.49 -21.39
N GLU A 234 9.73 -14.56 -22.06
CA GLU A 234 10.85 -13.75 -21.58
C GLU A 234 10.43 -12.57 -20.70
N GLY A 235 9.13 -12.26 -20.63
CA GLY A 235 8.60 -11.22 -19.75
C GLY A 235 8.73 -11.61 -18.28
N LEU A 236 8.55 -10.63 -17.39
CA LEU A 236 8.58 -10.85 -15.94
C LEU A 236 7.16 -10.93 -15.38
N THR A 237 6.94 -11.80 -14.40
CA THR A 237 5.74 -11.72 -13.57
C THR A 237 5.79 -10.50 -12.66
N LEU A 238 4.63 -10.09 -12.11
CA LEU A 238 4.60 -9.00 -11.13
C LEU A 238 5.52 -9.28 -9.93
N SER A 239 5.49 -10.51 -9.41
CA SER A 239 6.35 -10.90 -8.28
C SER A 239 7.83 -10.90 -8.62
N GLU A 240 8.21 -11.27 -9.85
CA GLU A 240 9.60 -11.17 -10.31
C GLU A 240 10.07 -9.72 -10.42
N ARG A 241 9.21 -8.80 -10.91
CA ARG A 241 9.52 -7.35 -10.95
C ARG A 241 9.71 -6.77 -9.55
N VAL A 242 8.80 -7.10 -8.63
CA VAL A 242 8.93 -6.70 -7.22
C VAL A 242 10.24 -7.22 -6.63
N HIS A 243 10.58 -8.48 -6.88
CA HIS A 243 11.83 -9.06 -6.39
C HIS A 243 13.06 -8.35 -6.96
N ALA A 244 13.08 -8.04 -8.26
CA ALA A 244 14.19 -7.30 -8.88
C ALA A 244 14.40 -5.93 -8.22
N LEU A 245 13.33 -5.15 -8.00
CA LEU A 245 13.42 -3.86 -7.32
C LEU A 245 13.85 -4.00 -5.85
N ARG A 246 13.43 -5.05 -5.13
CA ARG A 246 13.93 -5.32 -3.77
C ARG A 246 15.45 -5.50 -3.73
N LEU A 247 16.03 -6.16 -4.73
CA LEU A 247 17.48 -6.31 -4.83
C LEU A 247 18.19 -4.96 -5.08
N VAL A 248 17.60 -4.11 -5.94
CA VAL A 248 18.12 -2.76 -6.19
C VAL A 248 18.09 -1.89 -4.92
N LEU A 249 17.05 -2.04 -4.10
CA LEU A 249 16.84 -1.25 -2.88
C LEU A 249 17.52 -1.83 -1.63
N GLU A 250 18.14 -3.02 -1.70
CA GLU A 250 18.64 -3.77 -0.54
C GLU A 250 19.66 -2.96 0.29
N SER A 251 20.49 -2.16 -0.36
CA SER A 251 21.51 -1.34 0.31
C SER A 251 20.96 -0.10 1.02
N ASP A 252 19.68 0.25 0.81
CA ASP A 252 19.01 1.38 1.45
C ASP A 252 17.79 0.90 2.26
N PRO A 253 17.96 0.67 3.59
CA PRO A 253 16.87 0.22 4.45
C PRO A 253 15.67 1.18 4.50
N ALA A 254 15.90 2.48 4.30
CA ALA A 254 14.85 3.49 4.38
C ALA A 254 14.01 3.53 3.09
N ALA A 255 14.64 3.34 1.93
CA ALA A 255 13.95 3.14 0.66
C ALA A 255 13.21 1.80 0.64
N SER A 256 13.89 0.71 1.03
CA SER A 256 13.31 -0.64 1.13
C SER A 256 12.05 -0.67 2.00
N GLY A 257 12.10 -0.11 3.21
CA GLY A 257 10.94 -0.08 4.10
C GLY A 257 9.76 0.73 3.55
N ARG A 258 10.02 1.80 2.79
CA ARG A 258 8.96 2.57 2.12
C ARG A 258 8.37 1.81 0.94
N PHE A 259 9.20 1.14 0.16
CA PHE A 259 8.77 0.33 -0.97
C PHE A 259 7.82 -0.80 -0.53
N GLU A 260 8.18 -1.55 0.53
CA GLU A 260 7.30 -2.59 1.08
C GLU A 260 5.95 -2.03 1.56
N ASN A 261 5.98 -0.84 2.17
CA ASN A 261 4.75 -0.19 2.59
C ASN A 261 3.89 0.22 1.39
N ALA A 262 4.50 0.78 0.34
CA ALA A 262 3.81 1.15 -0.88
C ALA A 262 3.18 -0.06 -1.58
N LEU A 263 3.90 -1.18 -1.70
CA LEU A 263 3.37 -2.43 -2.24
C LEU A 263 2.11 -2.90 -1.50
N LEU A 264 2.15 -2.84 -0.16
CA LEU A 264 0.99 -3.19 0.66
C LEU A 264 -0.22 -2.28 0.38
N GLN A 265 -0.01 -0.97 0.20
CA GLN A 265 -1.09 -0.03 -0.13
C GLN A 265 -1.65 -0.25 -1.55
N ALA A 266 -0.77 -0.57 -2.50
CA ALA A 266 -1.16 -0.98 -3.85
C ALA A 266 -1.97 -2.28 -3.85
N GLY A 267 -1.93 -3.06 -2.77
CA GLY A 267 -2.62 -4.34 -2.62
C GLY A 267 -1.79 -5.55 -3.06
N TYR A 268 -0.50 -5.37 -3.31
CA TYR A 268 0.44 -6.48 -3.57
C TYR A 268 0.91 -7.10 -2.26
N VAL A 269 0.85 -8.43 -2.18
CA VAL A 269 1.47 -9.21 -1.11
C VAL A 269 2.08 -10.49 -1.68
N ASP A 270 3.21 -10.92 -1.11
CA ASP A 270 3.91 -12.12 -1.59
C ASP A 270 3.10 -13.41 -1.39
N ALA A 271 2.15 -13.42 -0.43
CA ALA A 271 1.26 -14.56 -0.22
C ALA A 271 0.36 -14.86 -1.43
N HIS A 272 0.16 -13.88 -2.31
CA HIS A 272 -0.63 -14.03 -3.54
C HIS A 272 0.25 -14.20 -4.78
N ALA A 273 1.57 -14.37 -4.62
CA ALA A 273 2.52 -14.47 -5.73
C ALA A 273 2.14 -15.54 -6.77
N GLU A 274 1.57 -16.66 -6.31
CA GLU A 274 1.12 -17.75 -7.18
C GLU A 274 -0.03 -17.36 -8.14
N HIS A 275 -0.78 -16.29 -7.83
CA HIS A 275 -1.84 -15.79 -8.69
C HIS A 275 -1.32 -14.90 -9.84
N TYR A 276 -0.14 -14.30 -9.69
CA TYR A 276 0.44 -13.37 -10.67
C TYR A 276 1.27 -14.13 -11.72
N THR A 277 0.58 -14.89 -12.58
CA THR A 277 1.23 -15.80 -13.55
C THR A 277 1.56 -15.15 -14.89
N ARG A 278 1.04 -13.95 -15.17
CA ARG A 278 1.26 -13.27 -16.46
C ARG A 278 2.69 -12.76 -16.53
N ARG A 279 3.43 -13.22 -17.54
CA ARG A 279 4.77 -12.71 -17.87
C ARG A 279 4.64 -11.54 -18.85
N LEU A 280 4.92 -10.34 -18.34
CA LEU A 280 4.74 -9.09 -19.06
C LEU A 280 6.10 -8.53 -19.49
N VAL A 281 6.26 -8.26 -20.78
CA VAL A 281 7.40 -7.52 -21.34
C VAL A 281 6.91 -6.15 -21.83
N VAL A 282 7.67 -5.09 -21.59
CA VAL A 282 7.38 -3.76 -22.15
C VAL A 282 7.79 -3.79 -23.62
N SER A 283 6.82 -3.77 -24.53
CA SER A 283 7.08 -3.77 -25.97
C SER A 283 7.32 -2.35 -26.50
N GLU A 284 6.71 -1.36 -25.86
CA GLU A 284 6.86 0.06 -26.16
C GLU A 284 6.68 0.87 -24.89
N SER A 285 7.50 1.90 -24.69
CA SER A 285 7.29 2.90 -23.65
C SER A 285 7.61 4.28 -24.17
N ARG A 286 6.80 5.27 -23.82
CA ARG A 286 7.05 6.67 -24.20
C ARG A 286 6.52 7.65 -23.17
N PHE A 287 7.23 8.76 -23.01
CA PHE A 287 6.76 9.89 -22.22
C PHE A 287 6.11 10.92 -23.12
N VAL A 288 4.97 11.46 -22.70
CA VAL A 288 4.24 12.51 -23.42
C VAL A 288 4.00 13.67 -22.48
N LEU A 289 4.35 14.88 -22.89
CA LEU A 289 4.09 16.09 -22.11
C LEU A 289 2.60 16.42 -22.14
N VAL A 290 2.03 16.67 -20.96
CA VAL A 290 0.66 17.15 -20.80
C VAL A 290 0.72 18.67 -20.68
N ASP A 291 0.52 19.35 -21.81
CA ASP A 291 0.45 20.81 -21.90
C ASP A 291 -0.90 21.26 -22.51
N GLU A 292 -1.03 22.54 -22.83
CA GLU A 292 -2.24 23.10 -23.43
C GLU A 292 -2.57 22.57 -24.83
N THR A 293 -1.62 21.90 -25.50
CA THR A 293 -1.83 21.26 -26.80
C THR A 293 -2.26 19.80 -26.67
N PHE A 294 -2.06 19.19 -25.51
CA PHE A 294 -2.48 17.82 -25.24
C PHE A 294 -4.00 17.75 -24.97
N PRO A 295 -4.74 16.79 -25.55
CA PRO A 295 -6.16 16.65 -25.30
C PRO A 295 -6.40 16.24 -23.83
N ARG A 296 -6.91 17.16 -23.02
CA ARG A 296 -7.21 16.93 -21.60
C ARG A 296 -8.49 17.63 -21.18
N LEU A 297 -9.20 17.03 -20.23
CA LEU A 297 -10.30 17.66 -19.49
C LEU A 297 -9.80 17.93 -18.07
N VAL A 298 -9.71 19.22 -17.71
CA VAL A 298 -9.25 19.71 -16.41
C VAL A 298 -10.25 20.70 -15.86
N THR A 299 -10.20 20.99 -14.55
CA THR A 299 -11.14 21.92 -13.90
C THR A 299 -11.18 23.28 -14.60
N GLY A 300 -10.04 23.74 -15.12
CA GLY A 300 -9.92 25.02 -15.82
C GLY A 300 -10.56 25.08 -17.21
N ASN A 301 -10.86 23.96 -17.86
CA ASN A 301 -11.36 23.94 -19.25
C ASN A 301 -12.73 23.26 -19.45
N VAL A 302 -13.33 22.74 -18.38
CA VAL A 302 -14.71 22.22 -18.39
C VAL A 302 -15.69 23.23 -17.77
N PRO A 303 -16.99 23.21 -18.15
CA PRO A 303 -17.99 24.03 -17.47
C PRO A 303 -18.01 23.79 -15.96
N ALA A 304 -18.06 24.85 -15.16
CA ALA A 304 -17.98 24.79 -13.70
C ALA A 304 -19.06 23.92 -13.00
N ALA A 305 -20.14 23.56 -13.71
CA ALA A 305 -21.15 22.63 -13.22
C ALA A 305 -20.70 21.16 -13.26
N ILE A 306 -19.68 20.83 -14.05
CA ILE A 306 -19.10 19.49 -14.14
C ILE A 306 -18.18 19.27 -12.96
N ARG A 307 -18.52 18.31 -12.10
CA ARG A 307 -17.78 18.02 -10.86
C ARG A 307 -16.91 16.76 -10.93
N ARG A 308 -17.25 15.81 -11.80
CA ARG A 308 -16.55 14.53 -11.95
C ARG A 308 -16.66 14.10 -13.41
N VAL A 309 -15.54 13.71 -14.00
CA VAL A 309 -15.47 13.15 -15.35
C VAL A 309 -14.61 11.90 -15.30
N ARG A 310 -15.01 10.89 -16.06
CA ARG A 310 -14.16 9.77 -16.45
C ARG A 310 -14.23 9.67 -17.96
N TYR A 311 -13.08 9.60 -18.59
CA TYR A 311 -12.99 9.55 -20.05
C TYR A 311 -11.78 8.70 -20.44
N GLU A 312 -11.75 8.30 -21.70
CA GLU A 312 -10.65 7.56 -22.28
C GLU A 312 -10.12 8.34 -23.47
N LEU A 313 -8.79 8.36 -23.60
CA LEU A 313 -8.12 8.85 -24.79
C LEU A 313 -7.32 7.72 -25.40
N ASP A 314 -7.21 7.71 -26.72
CA ASP A 314 -6.21 6.91 -27.40
C ASP A 314 -4.91 7.71 -27.50
N LEU A 315 -3.89 7.36 -26.71
CA LEU A 315 -2.59 8.06 -26.72
C LEU A 315 -1.93 7.99 -28.10
N ASP A 316 -2.16 6.95 -28.90
CA ASP A 316 -1.61 6.85 -30.27
C ASP A 316 -2.26 7.89 -31.20
N ALA A 317 -3.54 8.21 -30.97
CA ALA A 317 -4.30 9.17 -31.77
C ALA A 317 -4.06 10.63 -31.39
N THR A 318 -3.40 10.92 -30.27
CA THR A 318 -3.17 12.30 -29.80
C THR A 318 -2.22 13.09 -30.70
N GLY A 319 -1.34 12.41 -31.45
CA GLY A 319 -0.27 13.06 -32.22
C GLY A 319 0.78 13.76 -31.34
N ALA A 320 0.75 13.55 -30.03
CA ALA A 320 1.64 14.22 -29.09
C ALA A 320 3.08 13.73 -29.25
N ARG A 321 4.04 14.64 -29.05
CA ARG A 321 5.47 14.33 -29.17
C ARG A 321 5.92 13.41 -28.04
N ALA A 322 6.63 12.34 -28.40
CA ALA A 322 7.32 11.49 -27.43
C ALA A 322 8.63 12.13 -26.94
N PHE A 323 8.87 12.02 -25.64
CA PHE A 323 10.10 12.43 -24.95
C PHE A 323 10.88 11.19 -24.49
N SER A 324 12.21 11.29 -24.51
CA SER A 324 13.08 10.31 -23.85
C SER A 324 13.08 10.55 -22.34
N LEU A 325 13.37 9.51 -21.55
CA LEU A 325 13.51 9.65 -20.10
C LEU A 325 14.56 10.71 -19.73
N GLY A 326 15.69 10.78 -20.44
CA GLY A 326 16.70 11.81 -20.22
C GLY A 326 16.13 13.23 -20.38
N ASN A 327 15.32 13.47 -21.41
CA ASN A 327 14.66 14.78 -21.56
C ASN A 327 13.63 15.05 -20.45
N VAL A 328 12.92 14.03 -19.97
CA VAL A 328 12.01 14.17 -18.83
C VAL A 328 12.82 14.56 -17.58
N LEU A 329 13.92 13.88 -17.27
CA LEU A 329 14.74 14.17 -16.09
C LEU A 329 15.33 15.58 -16.14
N GLU A 330 15.83 16.02 -17.31
CA GLU A 330 16.30 17.40 -17.52
C GLU A 330 15.19 18.43 -17.29
N LEU A 331 13.99 18.20 -17.83
CA LEU A 331 12.85 19.13 -17.71
C LEU A 331 12.24 19.14 -16.31
N THR A 332 12.42 18.07 -15.54
CA THR A 332 11.92 17.94 -14.17
C THR A 332 12.94 18.37 -13.11
N GLY A 333 14.21 18.55 -13.50
CA GLY A 333 15.31 18.87 -12.59
C GLY A 333 15.65 17.73 -11.63
N ALA A 334 15.31 16.50 -12.00
CA ALA A 334 15.50 15.30 -11.19
C ALA A 334 16.96 14.78 -11.22
N VAL A 335 17.71 15.15 -12.26
CA VAL A 335 19.14 14.85 -12.47
C VAL A 335 19.81 16.09 -13.07
#